data_AF-A0A2M6YP16-F1
#
_entry.id   AF-A0A2M6YP16-F1
#
_cell.length_a   1.000
_cell.length_b   1.000
_cell.length_c   1.000
_cell.angle_alpha   90.00
_cell.angle_beta   90.00
_cell.angle_gamma   90.00
#
_symmetry.space_group_name_H-M   'P 1'
#
loop_
_entity.id
_entity.type
_entity.pdbx_description
1 polymer ?
#
loop_
_entity_poly.entity_id
_entity_poly.type
_entity_poly.pdbx_seq_one_letter_code
_entity_poly.pdbx_strand_id
1 'polypeptide(L)'
;MPAVPGIPAPLKALCVVPFGMEEGSEVQVREREFALVVGESAVFPLLASTVRQADQAGEVVDDWSGDIEEVNRMETNLPASEQLAGGHGVPVWLQSRYTEVGTLELYCVARDGDERWKLEFDLRQGESPS
;
A
#
# COMPACT_ATOMS: atom_id res chain seq x y z
N MET A 1 -1.40 -19.83 -15.09
CA MET A 1 -2.36 -20.88 -14.68
C MET A 1 -3.76 -20.27 -14.74
N PRO A 2 -4.77 -20.93 -15.35
CA PRO A 2 -6.13 -20.39 -15.43
C PRO A 2 -6.82 -20.43 -14.06
N ALA A 3 -7.59 -19.40 -13.73
CA ALA A 3 -8.28 -19.27 -12.45
C ALA A 3 -9.38 -20.34 -12.31
N VAL A 4 -9.35 -21.09 -11.20
CA VAL A 4 -10.40 -22.03 -10.83
C VAL A 4 -11.54 -21.24 -10.18
N PRO A 5 -12.78 -21.31 -10.69
CA PRO A 5 -13.93 -20.65 -10.07
C PRO A 5 -14.17 -21.18 -8.64
N GLY A 6 -14.22 -20.29 -7.65
CA GLY A 6 -14.58 -20.63 -6.27
C GLY A 6 -13.44 -20.61 -5.24
N ILE A 7 -12.20 -20.40 -5.67
CA ILE A 7 -11.08 -20.12 -4.74
C ILE A 7 -10.89 -18.60 -4.73
N PRO A 8 -11.06 -17.90 -3.61
CA PRO A 8 -10.70 -16.48 -3.54
C PRO A 8 -9.23 -16.35 -3.97
N ALA A 9 -8.93 -15.36 -4.82
CA ALA A 9 -7.55 -15.11 -5.22
C ALA A 9 -6.70 -14.99 -3.94
N PRO A 10 -5.59 -15.74 -3.81
CA PRO A 10 -4.79 -15.71 -2.61
C PRO A 10 -4.36 -14.27 -2.34
N LEU A 11 -4.71 -13.76 -1.16
CA LEU A 11 -4.33 -12.42 -0.74
C LEU A 11 -2.81 -12.43 -0.54
N LYS A 12 -2.11 -11.55 -1.24
CA LYS A 12 -0.65 -11.46 -1.19
C LYS A 12 -0.24 -10.22 -0.39
N ALA A 13 0.80 -10.34 0.42
CA ALA A 13 1.40 -9.19 1.08
C ALA A 13 2.52 -8.61 0.21
N LEU A 14 2.65 -7.29 0.18
CA LEU A 14 3.75 -6.58 -0.49
C LEU A 14 4.55 -5.82 0.55
N CYS A 15 5.86 -6.07 0.61
CA CYS A 15 6.75 -5.27 1.44
C CYS A 15 6.93 -3.88 0.81
N VAL A 16 6.40 -2.86 1.48
CA VAL A 16 6.57 -1.44 1.12
C VAL A 16 7.53 -0.70 2.05
N VAL A 17 7.80 -1.28 3.22
CA VAL A 17 8.71 -0.74 4.23
C VAL A 17 9.60 -1.88 4.72
N PRO A 18 10.87 -1.93 4.29
CA PRO A 18 11.79 -2.94 4.75
C PRO A 18 12.21 -2.67 6.20
N PHE A 19 12.65 -3.72 6.88
CA PHE A 19 13.20 -3.56 8.22
C PHE A 19 14.49 -2.73 8.19
N GLY A 20 14.68 -1.89 9.22
CA GLY A 20 15.88 -1.05 9.34
C GLY A 20 15.89 0.19 8.45
N MET A 21 14.73 0.62 7.94
CA MET A 21 14.60 1.89 7.23
C MET A 21 15.06 3.06 8.12
N GLU A 22 16.03 3.83 7.64
CA GLU A 22 16.61 4.96 8.39
C GLU A 22 15.68 6.19 8.36
N GLU A 23 15.67 6.96 9.44
CA GLU A 23 14.92 8.23 9.52
C GLU A 23 15.38 9.19 8.42
N GLY A 24 14.43 9.84 7.76
CA GLY A 24 14.69 10.69 6.59
C GLY A 24 14.80 9.94 5.27
N SER A 25 14.74 8.60 5.26
CA SER A 25 14.82 7.79 4.04
C SER A 25 13.47 7.65 3.34
N GLU A 26 13.53 7.37 2.04
CA GLU A 26 12.39 6.99 1.23
C GLU A 26 12.69 5.75 0.40
N VAL A 27 11.66 4.97 0.12
CA VAL A 27 11.73 3.74 -0.66
C VAL A 27 10.63 3.77 -1.71
N GLN A 28 10.99 3.45 -2.95
CA GLN A 28 10.09 3.51 -4.10
C GLN A 28 9.93 2.11 -4.70
N VAL A 29 8.72 1.57 -4.65
CA VAL A 29 8.39 0.22 -5.17
C VAL A 29 7.95 0.34 -6.62
N ARG A 30 8.88 0.70 -7.51
CA ARG A 30 8.60 0.96 -8.95
C ARG A 30 8.45 -0.30 -9.79
N GLU A 31 8.85 -1.44 -9.23
CA GLU A 31 8.73 -2.77 -9.86
C GLU A 31 7.28 -3.28 -9.92
N ARG A 32 6.36 -2.64 -9.19
CA ARG A 32 4.95 -3.00 -9.17
C ARG A 32 4.06 -1.79 -9.38
N GLU A 33 3.08 -1.98 -10.25
CA GLU A 33 2.12 -0.96 -10.63
C GLU A 33 0.72 -1.41 -10.24
N PHE A 34 -0.05 -0.48 -9.69
CA PHE A 34 -1.44 -0.63 -9.25
C PHE A 34 -2.32 0.34 -10.04
N ALA A 35 -3.59 0.00 -10.23
CA ALA A 35 -4.54 0.92 -10.86
C ALA A 35 -5.44 1.56 -9.78
N LEU A 36 -5.31 2.87 -9.55
CA LEU A 36 -6.26 3.63 -8.75
C LEU A 36 -7.42 4.06 -9.62
N VAL A 37 -8.63 3.70 -9.24
CA VAL A 37 -9.84 4.06 -9.98
C VAL A 37 -10.25 5.49 -9.60
N VAL A 38 -10.36 6.36 -10.60
CA VAL A 38 -10.78 7.75 -10.39
C VAL A 38 -12.21 7.80 -9.84
N GLY A 39 -12.41 8.54 -8.76
CA GLY A 39 -13.70 8.70 -8.08
C GLY A 39 -14.02 7.59 -7.08
N GLU A 40 -13.18 6.57 -6.94
CA GLU A 40 -13.35 5.49 -5.97
C GLU A 40 -12.26 5.56 -4.89
N SER A 41 -12.63 5.29 -3.64
CA SER A 41 -11.67 5.19 -2.54
C SER A 41 -10.97 3.83 -2.59
N ALA A 42 -9.65 3.85 -2.73
CA ALA A 42 -8.82 2.67 -2.65
C ALA A 42 -8.47 2.38 -1.19
N VAL A 43 -8.77 1.17 -0.73
CA VAL A 43 -8.51 0.72 0.65
C VAL A 43 -7.48 -0.42 0.62
N PHE A 44 -6.43 -0.27 1.42
CA PHE A 44 -5.33 -1.21 1.53
C PHE A 44 -5.19 -1.66 2.99
N PRO A 45 -5.25 -2.98 3.27
CA PRO A 45 -4.83 -3.51 4.56
C PRO A 45 -3.37 -3.16 4.84
N LEU A 46 -3.09 -2.55 5.99
CA LEU A 46 -1.74 -2.40 6.49
C LEU A 46 -1.37 -3.66 7.24
N LEU A 47 -0.38 -4.36 6.70
CA LEU A 47 0.14 -5.60 7.22
C LEU A 47 1.50 -5.34 7.88
N ALA A 48 1.76 -5.96 9.04
CA ALA A 48 3.05 -5.86 9.73
C ALA A 48 3.53 -7.24 10.19
N SER A 49 4.85 -7.39 10.28
CA SER A 49 5.51 -8.58 10.83
C SER A 49 6.65 -8.15 11.74
N THR A 50 6.81 -8.85 12.87
CA THR A 50 7.93 -8.66 13.80
C THR A 50 9.04 -9.70 13.61
N VAL A 51 8.76 -10.78 12.88
CA VAL A 51 9.70 -11.90 12.67
C VAL A 51 10.39 -11.83 11.31
N ARG A 52 9.76 -11.18 10.32
CA ARG A 52 10.31 -11.05 8.96
C ARG A 52 11.10 -9.77 8.77
N GLN A 53 12.39 -9.84 9.11
CA GLN A 53 13.32 -8.70 9.01
C GLN A 53 14.16 -8.69 7.73
N ALA A 54 14.06 -9.72 6.89
CA ALA A 54 14.85 -9.87 5.67
C ALA A 54 14.13 -9.38 4.40
N ASP A 55 12.81 -9.18 4.47
CA ASP A 55 12.02 -8.84 3.30
C ASP A 55 12.45 -7.49 2.72
N GLN A 56 12.68 -7.45 1.41
CA GLN A 56 13.07 -6.24 0.69
C GLN A 56 11.85 -5.51 0.14
N ALA A 57 11.96 -4.20 -0.07
CA ALA A 57 10.90 -3.43 -0.69
C ALA A 57 10.59 -3.94 -2.11
N GLY A 58 9.31 -4.18 -2.41
CA GLY A 58 8.87 -4.82 -3.66
C GLY A 58 8.60 -6.32 -3.55
N GLU A 59 9.15 -6.96 -2.52
CA GLU A 59 8.99 -8.39 -2.30
C GLU A 59 7.53 -8.73 -1.97
N VAL A 60 7.01 -9.77 -2.65
CA VAL A 60 5.66 -10.27 -2.44
C VAL A 60 5.69 -11.59 -1.72
N VAL A 61 4.92 -11.66 -0.65
CA VAL A 61 4.74 -12.86 0.17
C VAL A 61 3.37 -13.45 -0.17
N ASP A 62 3.38 -14.57 -0.88
CA ASP A 62 2.17 -15.28 -1.29
C ASP A 62 1.47 -16.01 -0.13
N ASP A 63 2.23 -16.58 0.80
CA ASP A 63 1.71 -17.22 2.03
C ASP A 63 2.31 -16.51 3.25
N TRP A 64 1.52 -15.64 3.83
CA TRP A 64 1.91 -14.84 5.00
C TRP A 64 1.20 -15.27 6.28
N SER A 65 0.41 -16.35 6.19
CA SER A 65 -0.38 -16.93 7.27
C SER A 65 0.49 -17.22 8.51
N GLY A 66 0.26 -16.49 9.60
CA GLY A 66 0.91 -16.72 10.90
C GLY A 66 2.15 -15.86 11.18
N ASP A 67 2.81 -15.33 10.16
CA ASP A 67 3.99 -14.45 10.32
C ASP A 67 3.67 -12.97 10.13
N ILE A 68 2.57 -12.65 9.46
CA ILE A 68 2.13 -11.28 9.16
C ILE A 68 0.69 -11.11 9.65
N GLU A 69 0.40 -9.96 10.25
CA GLU A 69 -0.93 -9.61 10.76
C GLU A 69 -1.42 -8.27 10.20
N GLU A 70 -2.74 -8.15 10.00
CA GLU A 70 -3.39 -6.88 9.66
C GLU A 70 -3.45 -6.01 10.92
N VAL A 71 -2.67 -4.94 10.94
CA VAL A 71 -2.60 -4.02 12.09
C VAL A 71 -3.50 -2.81 11.91
N ASN A 72 -3.76 -2.39 10.67
CA ASN A 72 -4.62 -1.26 10.36
C ASN A 72 -5.11 -1.34 8.91
N ARG A 73 -5.85 -0.33 8.46
CA ARG A 73 -6.18 -0.10 7.06
C ARG A 73 -5.76 1.30 6.67
N MET A 74 -5.41 1.45 5.41
CA MET A 74 -5.09 2.74 4.81
C MET A 74 -6.04 3.00 3.67
N GLU A 75 -6.53 4.21 3.56
CA GLU A 75 -7.37 4.64 2.46
C GLU A 75 -6.73 5.80 1.71
N THR A 76 -7.02 5.87 0.42
CA THR A 76 -6.73 7.05 -0.39
C THR A 76 -7.82 7.22 -1.44
N ASN A 77 -8.14 8.46 -1.79
CA ASN A 77 -9.14 8.76 -2.80
C ASN A 77 -8.49 9.56 -3.93
N LEU A 78 -8.76 9.11 -5.15
CA LEU A 78 -8.39 9.84 -6.35
C LEU A 78 -9.58 10.70 -6.80
N PRO A 79 -9.58 12.02 -6.54
CA PRO A 79 -10.70 12.86 -6.94
C PRO A 79 -10.81 12.92 -8.46
N ALA A 80 -12.03 12.89 -8.98
CA ALA A 80 -12.28 13.12 -10.39
C ALA A 80 -11.94 14.58 -10.74
N SER A 81 -10.82 14.78 -11.43
CA SER A 81 -10.42 16.08 -12.00
C SER A 81 -10.69 16.11 -13.50
N GLU A 82 -10.75 17.29 -14.11
CA GLU A 82 -10.91 17.44 -15.56
C GLU A 82 -9.77 16.75 -16.35
N GLN A 83 -8.58 16.64 -15.74
CA GLN A 83 -7.41 15.95 -16.31
C GLN A 83 -7.52 14.42 -16.23
N LEU A 84 -8.30 13.89 -15.28
CA LEU A 84 -8.50 12.45 -15.04
C LEU A 84 -9.92 12.00 -15.40
N ALA A 85 -10.66 12.84 -16.12
CA ALA A 85 -12.05 12.60 -16.49
C ALA A 85 -12.17 11.40 -17.44
N GLY A 86 -12.78 10.32 -16.94
CA GLY A 86 -13.08 9.14 -17.75
C GLY A 86 -13.28 7.82 -16.99
N GLY A 87 -13.20 7.82 -15.65
CA GLY A 87 -13.34 6.58 -14.86
C GLY A 87 -12.24 5.57 -15.17
N HIS A 88 -11.09 6.06 -15.64
CA HIS A 88 -9.94 5.23 -16.01
C HIS A 88 -9.12 4.91 -14.75
N GLY A 89 -8.54 3.71 -14.73
CA GLY A 89 -7.56 3.35 -13.70
C GLY A 89 -6.23 4.08 -13.98
N VAL A 90 -5.77 4.88 -13.03
CA VAL A 90 -4.47 5.54 -13.09
C VAL A 90 -3.39 4.55 -12.60
N PRO A 91 -2.39 4.21 -13.42
CA PRO A 91 -1.28 3.38 -12.99
C PRO A 91 -0.42 4.16 -11.99
N VAL A 92 -0.26 3.61 -10.80
CA VAL A 92 0.57 4.15 -9.71
C VAL A 92 1.55 3.11 -9.21
N TRP A 93 2.64 3.56 -8.60
CA TRP A 93 3.53 2.75 -7.78
C TRP A 93 3.45 3.25 -6.33
N LEU A 94 3.95 2.44 -5.39
CA LEU A 94 3.93 2.79 -3.97
C LEU A 94 5.27 3.39 -3.53
N GLN A 95 5.20 4.48 -2.77
CA GLN A 95 6.33 5.09 -2.11
C GLN A 95 6.10 5.05 -0.61
N SER A 96 7.11 4.64 0.14
CA SER A 96 7.15 4.85 1.59
C SER A 96 8.21 5.88 1.94
N ARG A 97 7.95 6.67 2.97
CA ARG A 97 8.87 7.65 3.51
C ARG A 97 8.86 7.54 5.02
N TYR A 98 10.04 7.37 5.60
CA TYR A 98 10.21 7.42 7.04
C TYR A 98 10.76 8.79 7.39
N THR A 99 9.95 9.60 8.06
CA THR A 99 10.29 10.99 8.36
C THR A 99 11.25 11.09 9.55
N GLU A 100 11.97 12.21 9.64
CA GLU A 100 12.90 12.51 10.76
C GLU A 100 12.19 12.67 12.12
N VAL A 101 10.85 12.72 12.12
CA VAL A 101 10.03 12.77 13.33
C VAL A 101 9.48 11.40 13.71
N GLY A 102 10.01 10.32 13.13
CA GLY A 102 9.60 8.95 13.42
C GLY A 102 8.21 8.58 12.89
N THR A 103 7.72 9.28 11.87
CA THR A 103 6.42 8.97 11.24
C THR A 103 6.62 8.29 9.88
N LEU A 104 5.96 7.15 9.70
CA LEU A 104 5.90 6.46 8.41
C LEU A 104 4.76 7.03 7.57
N GLU A 105 5.09 7.43 6.35
CA GLU A 105 4.14 7.93 5.36
C GLU A 105 4.17 7.03 4.13
N LEU A 106 3.00 6.74 3.58
CA LEU A 106 2.83 5.94 2.37
C LEU A 106 2.10 6.78 1.32
N TYR A 107 2.51 6.63 0.07
CA TYR A 107 1.99 7.39 -1.06
C TYR A 107 1.78 6.48 -2.28
N CYS A 108 0.69 6.70 -2.99
CA CYS A 108 0.47 6.24 -4.35
C CYS A 108 0.98 7.32 -5.30
N VAL A 109 1.98 7.02 -6.13
CA VAL A 109 2.57 7.99 -7.05
C VAL A 109 2.26 7.59 -8.49
N ALA A 110 1.72 8.51 -9.27
CA ALA A 110 1.39 8.28 -10.68
C ALA A 110 2.63 7.83 -11.46
N ARG A 111 2.44 6.89 -12.39
CA ARG A 111 3.50 6.45 -13.31
C ARG A 111 3.88 7.54 -14.31
N ASP A 112 2.89 8.25 -14.85
CA ASP A 112 3.02 9.14 -16.01
C ASP A 112 2.87 10.64 -15.65
N GLY A 113 3.01 11.00 -14.37
CA GLY A 113 2.80 12.37 -13.91
C GLY A 113 3.51 12.69 -12.59
N ASP A 114 3.34 13.93 -12.12
CA ASP A 114 3.85 14.41 -10.82
C ASP A 114 2.82 14.23 -9.69
N GLU A 115 1.67 13.63 -10.01
CA GLU A 115 0.60 13.43 -9.06
C GLU A 115 0.94 12.33 -8.06
N ARG A 116 0.70 12.60 -6.78
CA ARG A 116 0.81 11.62 -5.70
C ARG A 116 -0.31 11.80 -4.70
N TRP A 117 -0.78 10.69 -4.17
CA TRP A 117 -1.86 10.62 -3.20
C TRP A 117 -1.34 9.95 -1.94
N LYS A 118 -1.49 10.62 -0.79
CA LYS A 118 -1.10 10.05 0.49
C LYS A 118 -2.10 8.98 0.89
N LEU A 119 -1.59 7.85 1.38
CA LEU A 119 -2.36 6.83 2.06
C LEU A 119 -2.54 7.26 3.51
N GLU A 120 -3.78 7.45 3.92
CA GLU A 120 -4.13 7.89 5.27
C GLU A 120 -4.58 6.68 6.09
N PHE A 121 -4.07 6.58 7.32
CA PHE A 121 -4.48 5.51 8.22
C PHE A 121 -5.94 5.70 8.63
N ASP A 122 -6.73 4.64 8.51
CA ASP A 122 -8.09 4.60 9.01
C ASP A 122 -8.06 4.46 10.54
N LEU A 123 -8.10 5.59 11.24
CA LEU A 123 -8.08 5.61 12.72
C LEU A 123 -9.38 5.05 13.35
N ARG A 124 -10.37 4.66 12.54
CA ARG A 124 -11.67 4.15 13.00
C ARG A 124 -11.59 2.74 13.61
N GLN A 125 -10.45 2.06 13.47
CA GLN A 125 -10.19 0.76 14.12
C GLN A 125 -9.47 0.89 15.50
N GLY A 126 -9.31 2.11 16.03
CA GLY A 126 -8.57 2.39 17.27
C GLY A 126 -9.31 2.11 18.59
N GLU A 127 -10.49 1.49 18.59
CA GLU A 127 -11.16 1.05 19.82
C GLU A 127 -11.04 -0.46 19.98
N SER A 128 -9.91 -0.91 20.54
CA SER A 128 -9.91 -2.14 21.32
C SER A 128 -10.44 -1.78 22.71
N PRO A 129 -11.71 -2.09 23.07
CA PRO A 129 -12.19 -1.89 24.43
C PRO A 129 -11.35 -2.74 25.39
N SER A 130 -10.70 -2.09 26.35
CA SER A 130 -10.15 -2.76 27.55
C SER A 130 -11.27 -3.16 28.51
#